data_AF-A0A948RGI1-F1
#
_entry.id   AF-A0A948RGI1-F1
#
_cell.length_a   1.000
_cell.length_b   1.000
_cell.length_c   1.000
_cell.angle_alpha   90.00
_cell.angle_beta   90.00
_cell.angle_gamma   90.00
#
_symmetry.space_group_name_H-M   'P 1'
#
loop_
_entity.id
_entity.type
_entity.pdbx_description
1 polymer ?
#
loop_
_entity_poly.entity_id
_entity_poly.type
_entity_poly.pdbx_seq_one_letter_code
_entity_poly.pdbx_strand_id
1 'polypeptide(L)' 'MVAALRPQVVILSVAAGDPDGMPAQAVLDALQGITLLRTDRVGWIQVSTDGEQMWVEVERK' A
#
# COMPACT_ATOMS: atom_id res chain seq x y z
N MET A 1 -9.19 -4.02 13.78
CA MET A 1 -7.97 -3.19 13.54
C MET A 1 -7.09 -3.93 12.54
N VAL A 2 -6.56 -3.28 11.50
CA VAL A 2 -5.74 -3.93 10.44
C VAL A 2 -4.57 -4.72 11.01
N ALA A 3 -3.98 -4.26 12.12
CA ALA A 3 -2.93 -4.98 12.84
C ALA A 3 -3.29 -6.42 13.25
N ALA A 4 -4.57 -6.72 13.48
CA ALA A 4 -5.01 -8.08 13.83
C ALA A 4 -4.76 -9.09 12.70
N LEU A 5 -4.66 -8.63 11.44
CA LEU A 5 -4.38 -9.46 10.28
C LEU A 5 -2.88 -9.78 10.12
N ARG A 6 -2.00 -9.05 10.82
CA ARG A 6 -0.53 -9.16 10.72
C ARG A 6 -0.05 -9.23 9.25
N PRO A 7 -0.41 -8.25 8.40
CA PRO A 7 -0.08 -8.31 6.99
C PRO A 7 1.43 -8.10 6.78
N GLN A 8 1.98 -8.77 5.76
CA GLN A 8 3.36 -8.51 5.29
C GLN A 8 3.46 -7.21 4.49
N VAL A 9 2.39 -6.87 3.76
CA VAL A 9 2.29 -5.67 2.92
C VAL A 9 0.86 -5.15 2.89
N VAL A 10 0.70 -3.83 2.81
CA VAL A 10 -0.58 -3.15 2.58
C VAL A 10 -0.49 -2.32 1.31
N ILE A 11 -1.49 -2.46 0.45
CA ILE A 11 -1.62 -1.69 -0.80
C ILE A 11 -2.80 -0.73 -0.63
N LEU A 12 -2.56 0.56 -0.83
CA LEU A 12 -3.60 1.57 -0.90
C LEU A 12 -3.77 2.05 -2.34
N SER A 13 -4.95 1.79 -2.88
CA SER A 13 -5.40 2.37 -4.15
C SER A 13 -5.87 3.80 -3.89
N VAL A 14 -5.05 4.76 -4.30
CA VAL A 14 -5.27 6.20 -4.14
C VAL A 14 -5.14 6.86 -5.51
N ALA A 15 -6.03 7.81 -5.81
CA ALA A 15 -5.96 8.60 -7.03
C ALA A 15 -4.75 9.54 -6.98
N ALA A 16 -4.04 9.68 -8.10
CA ALA A 16 -2.94 10.64 -8.20
C ALA A 16 -3.48 12.07 -8.05
N GLY A 17 -2.89 12.85 -7.15
CA GLY A 17 -3.30 14.24 -6.92
C GLY A 17 -4.66 14.40 -6.27
N ASP A 18 -5.07 13.46 -5.42
CA ASP A 18 -6.34 13.51 -4.70
C ASP A 18 -6.51 14.87 -3.96
N PRO A 19 -7.47 15.72 -4.37
CA PRO A 19 -7.68 17.04 -3.77
C PRO A 19 -8.07 16.99 -2.30
N ASP A 20 -8.65 15.87 -1.86
CA ASP A 20 -9.12 15.67 -0.49
C ASP A 20 -8.00 15.23 0.46
N GLY A 21 -6.76 15.11 -0.05
CA GLY A 21 -5.58 14.80 0.75
C GLY A 21 -5.58 13.36 1.29
N MET A 22 -6.28 12.45 0.60
CA MET A 22 -6.32 11.04 0.99
C MET A 22 -4.96 10.34 0.77
N PRO A 23 -4.67 9.26 1.53
CA PRO A 23 -5.44 8.72 2.65
C PRO A 23 -5.36 9.62 3.89
N ALA A 24 -6.44 9.63 4.69
CA ALA A 24 -6.47 10.34 5.97
C ALA A 24 -5.28 9.93 6.88
N GLN A 25 -4.72 10.90 7.62
CA GLN A 25 -3.54 10.69 8.47
C GLN A 25 -3.73 9.54 9.47
N ALA A 26 -4.91 9.40 10.07
CA ALA A 26 -5.21 8.32 11.00
C ALA A 26 -5.05 6.91 10.38
N VAL A 27 -5.29 6.77 9.07
CA VAL A 27 -5.03 5.52 8.35
C VAL A 27 -3.53 5.27 8.22
N LEU A 28 -2.75 6.32 7.90
CA LEU A 28 -1.30 6.22 7.79
C LEU A 28 -0.65 5.88 9.14
N ASP A 29 -1.14 6.48 10.22
CA ASP A 29 -0.66 6.21 11.58
C ASP A 29 -0.95 4.76 11.99
N ALA A 30 -2.12 4.23 11.65
CA ALA A 30 -2.48 2.84 11.93
C ALA A 30 -1.67 1.80 11.13
N LEU A 31 -0.99 2.23 10.06
CA LEU A 31 -0.17 1.39 9.19
C LEU A 31 1.34 1.59 9.43
N GLN A 32 1.74 2.41 10.40
CA GLN A 32 3.15 2.59 10.73
C GLN A 32 3.81 1.26 11.09
N GLY A 33 5.02 1.06 10.56
CA GLY A 33 5.79 -0.17 10.76
C GLY A 33 5.40 -1.33 9.83
N ILE A 34 4.36 -1.18 9.00
CA ILE A 34 3.97 -2.14 7.97
C ILE A 34 4.45 -1.62 6.62
N THR A 35 4.95 -2.51 5.76
CA THR A 35 5.29 -2.15 4.37
C THR A 35 4.04 -1.63 3.65
N LEU A 36 4.06 -0.35 3.27
CA LEU A 36 2.94 0.36 2.65
C LEU A 36 3.29 0.77 1.22
N LEU A 37 2.47 0.34 0.26
CA LEU A 37 2.56 0.72 -1.16
C LEU A 37 1.33 1.54 -1.55
N ARG A 38 1.52 2.60 -2.37
CA ARG A 38 0.43 3.48 -2.78
C ARG A 38 0.47 3.81 -4.27
N THR A 39 -0.64 3.62 -4.98
CA THR A 39 -0.74 3.86 -6.43
C THR A 39 -0.56 5.32 -6.83
N ASP A 40 -0.91 6.27 -5.97
CA ASP A 40 -0.69 7.70 -6.24
C ASP A 40 0.81 8.09 -6.24
N ARG A 41 1.67 7.26 -5.64
CA ARG A 41 3.12 7.47 -5.59
C ARG A 41 3.90 6.68 -6.62
N VAL A 42 3.47 5.44 -6.88
CA VAL A 42 4.21 4.51 -7.73
C VAL A 42 3.46 4.12 -9.00
N GLY A 43 2.28 4.70 -9.25
CA GLY A 43 1.47 4.44 -10.43
C GLY A 43 0.80 3.07 -10.41
N TRP A 44 1.58 2.03 -10.70
CA TRP A 44 1.11 0.65 -10.83
C TRP A 44 1.86 -0.28 -9.89
N ILE A 45 1.15 -1.27 -9.35
CA ILE A 45 1.66 -2.26 -8.40
C ILE A 45 1.16 -3.63 -8.85
N GLN A 46 2.07 -4.57 -9.03
CA GLN A 46 1.74 -5.99 -9.15
C GLN A 46 2.33 -6.76 -7.99
N VAL A 47 1.48 -7.62 -7.42
CA VAL A 47 1.86 -8.55 -6.37
C VAL A 47 1.61 -9.96 -6.86
N SER A 48 2.63 -10.79 -6.79
CA SER A 48 2.57 -12.21 -7.07
C SER A 48 3.11 -13.00 -5.88
N THR A 49 2.63 -14.23 -5.71
CA THR A 49 3.06 -15.11 -4.61
C THR A 49 2.93 -16.57 -5.03
N ASP A 50 3.80 -17.40 -4.50
CA ASP A 50 3.75 -18.86 -4.60
C ASP A 50 3.21 -19.53 -3.32
N GLY A 51 2.84 -18.73 -2.31
CA GLY A 51 2.42 -19.19 -0.99
C GLY A 51 3.54 -19.23 0.05
N GLU A 52 4.81 -19.15 -0.35
CA GLU A 52 5.97 -19.06 0.56
C GLU A 52 6.62 -17.67 0.53
N GLN A 53 6.67 -17.06 -0.65
CA GLN A 53 7.27 -15.76 -0.91
C GLN A 53 6.28 -14.85 -1.63
N MET A 54 6.49 -13.53 -1.48
CA MET A 54 5.75 -12.50 -2.20
C MET A 54 6.73 -11.63 -2.98
N TRP A 55 6.42 -11.38 -4.26
CA TRP A 55 7.15 -10.45 -5.10
C TRP A 55 6.29 -9.23 -5.38
N VAL A 56 6.92 -8.06 -5.35
CA VAL A 56 6.29 -6.77 -5.59
C VAL A 56 7.03 -6.09 -6.72
N GLU A 57 6.31 -5.78 -7.78
CA GLU A 57 6.79 -4.99 -8.92
C GLU A 57 6.04 -3.66 -8.96
N VAL A 58 6.79 -2.57 -9.18
CA VAL A 58 6.23 -1.23 -9.30
C VAL A 58 6.74 -0.56 -10.58
N GLU A 59 5.84 0.06 -11.33
CA GLU A 59 6.19 0.77 -12.57
C GLU A 59 6.24 2.27 -12.29
N ARG A 60 7.44 2.87 -12.30
CA ARG A 60 7.56 4.34 -12.21
C ARG A 60 7.34 4.95 -13.60
N LYS A 61 6.27 5.73 -13.74
CA LYS A 61 6.13 6.71 -14.83
C LYS A 61 6.96 7.95 -14.54
#